data_AF-A0A917PW17-F1
#
_entry.id   AF-A0A917PW17-F1
#
_cell.length_a   1.000
_cell.length_b   1.000
_cell.length_c   1.000
_cell.angle_alpha   90.00
_cell.angle_beta   90.00
_cell.angle_gamma   90.00
#
_symmetry.space_group_name_H-M   'P 1'
#
loop_
_entity.id
_entity.type
_entity.pdbx_description
1 polymer ?
#
loop_
_entity_poly.entity_id
_entity_poly.type
_entity_poly.pdbx_seq_one_letter_code
_entity_poly.pdbx_strand_id
1 'polypeptide(L)'
;MKCGNQRAALAITLTVLALTLTACTTSPAATAPTGKSAPETTKPPADAELMPPDADERHLCGQVSALEGVRYRSDWEHEQGLIDDVEYASRVAAVEDGWRYMVLGATDVSPAIKDAQRAVSSGGIGYENTEFQRAVGDVGLACDEAGSLIAVSALPGQGG
;
A
#
# COMPACT_ATOMS: atom_id res chain seq x y z
N MET A 1 22.98 63.59 21.74
CA MET A 1 24.01 62.93 20.91
C MET A 1 23.41 62.57 19.56
N LYS A 2 24.11 62.99 18.50
CA LYS A 2 24.05 62.76 17.03
C LYS A 2 22.96 61.89 16.36
N CYS A 3 22.48 62.44 15.24
CA CYS A 3 21.74 61.85 14.11
C CYS A 3 22.48 60.74 13.32
N GLY A 4 21.72 60.00 12.49
CA GLY A 4 22.18 59.38 11.23
C GLY A 4 21.40 58.09 10.91
N ASN A 5 20.47 58.11 9.94
CA ASN A 5 20.66 57.68 8.53
C ASN A 5 21.06 56.19 8.41
N GLN A 6 20.46 55.32 7.59
CA GLN A 6 20.08 55.49 6.19
C GLN A 6 19.26 54.27 5.72
N ARG A 7 18.40 54.50 4.71
CA ARG A 7 17.65 53.50 3.96
C ARG A 7 18.57 52.55 3.18
N ALA A 8 18.18 51.29 3.05
CA ALA A 8 18.51 50.49 1.85
C ALA A 8 17.46 49.38 1.67
N ALA A 9 16.47 49.67 0.82
CA ALA A 9 15.71 48.64 0.12
C ALA A 9 16.66 48.02 -0.92
N LEU A 10 16.88 46.72 -0.84
CA LEU A 10 17.58 45.97 -1.88
C LEU A 10 16.64 44.88 -2.38
N ALA A 11 15.91 45.26 -3.42
CA ALA A 11 15.25 44.35 -4.34
C ALA A 11 16.31 43.43 -4.95
N ILE A 12 16.15 42.12 -4.78
CA ILE A 12 16.95 41.13 -5.51
C ILE A 12 16.09 40.58 -6.63
N THR A 13 16.37 41.17 -7.79
CA THR A 13 16.13 40.80 -9.19
C THR A 13 15.73 39.35 -9.48
N LEU A 14 14.66 39.23 -10.27
CA LEU A 14 14.28 38.06 -11.07
C LEU A 14 15.47 37.56 -11.91
N THR A 15 15.69 36.25 -11.89
CA THR A 15 16.38 35.53 -12.98
C THR A 15 15.40 34.50 -13.55
N VAL A 16 14.71 34.92 -14.62
CA VAL A 16 13.90 34.05 -15.48
C VAL A 16 14.87 33.15 -16.24
N LEU A 17 15.01 31.90 -15.80
CA LEU A 17 15.74 30.89 -16.55
C LEU A 17 14.84 30.40 -17.69
N ALA A 18 15.01 31.00 -18.87
CA ALA A 18 14.40 30.55 -20.10
C ALA A 18 14.99 29.19 -20.50
N LEU A 19 14.28 28.10 -20.17
CA LEU A 19 14.53 26.80 -20.77
C LEU A 19 14.07 26.86 -22.23
N THR A 20 15.04 27.01 -23.13
CA THR A 20 14.85 26.87 -24.57
C THR A 20 14.51 25.42 -24.90
N LEU A 21 13.23 25.13 -25.15
CA LEU A 21 12.80 23.88 -25.77
C LEU A 21 13.26 23.85 -27.23
N THR A 22 14.49 23.43 -27.47
CA THR A 22 14.89 22.88 -28.78
C THR A 22 14.35 21.47 -28.90
N ALA A 23 13.08 21.36 -29.31
CA ALA A 23 12.49 20.10 -29.75
C ALA A 23 13.07 19.72 -31.12
N CYS A 24 14.18 18.98 -31.12
CA CYS A 24 14.68 18.33 -32.32
C CYS A 24 13.72 17.21 -32.73
N THR A 25 13.09 17.45 -33.88
CA THR A 25 12.29 16.54 -34.67
C THR A 25 13.13 15.37 -35.16
N THR A 26 12.88 14.17 -34.64
CA THR A 26 13.01 12.91 -35.37
C THR A 26 12.07 11.90 -34.71
N SER A 27 10.85 11.79 -35.24
CA SER A 27 10.04 10.58 -35.02
C SER A 27 10.62 9.48 -35.91
N PRO A 28 11.27 8.42 -35.38
CA PRO A 28 11.23 7.17 -36.09
C PRO A 28 9.79 6.70 -36.02
N ALA A 29 9.15 6.57 -37.19
CA ALA A 29 7.87 5.89 -37.30
C ALA A 29 8.01 4.53 -36.59
N ALA A 30 7.33 4.39 -35.44
CA ALA A 30 7.24 3.12 -34.75
C ALA A 30 6.61 2.15 -35.74
N THR A 31 7.43 1.21 -36.22
CA THR A 31 6.93 0.10 -37.02
C THR A 31 6.02 -0.68 -36.09
N ALA A 32 4.71 -0.63 -36.34
CA ALA A 32 3.76 -1.44 -35.61
C ALA A 32 4.26 -2.89 -35.68
N PRO A 33 4.45 -3.59 -34.54
CA PRO A 33 4.74 -5.01 -34.60
C PRO A 33 3.60 -5.67 -35.35
N THR A 34 3.91 -6.33 -36.46
CA THR A 34 2.97 -7.21 -37.15
C THR A 34 2.56 -8.26 -36.13
N GLY A 35 1.36 -8.08 -35.58
CA GLY A 35 0.79 -8.97 -34.59
C GLY A 35 0.73 -10.38 -35.16
N LYS A 36 1.70 -11.20 -34.76
CA LYS A 36 1.52 -12.66 -34.79
C LYS A 36 0.29 -12.90 -33.92
N SER A 37 -0.78 -13.47 -34.50
CA SER A 37 -2.00 -13.77 -33.76
C SER A 37 -1.62 -14.33 -32.40
N ALA A 38 -2.09 -13.67 -31.33
CA ALA A 38 -1.98 -14.22 -30.01
C ALA A 38 -2.57 -15.63 -30.08
N PRO A 39 -1.87 -16.66 -29.56
CA PRO A 39 -2.49 -17.97 -29.42
C PRO A 39 -3.80 -17.79 -28.67
N GLU A 40 -4.85 -18.47 -29.11
CA GLU A 40 -6.16 -18.47 -28.44
C GLU A 40 -5.94 -18.57 -26.94
N THR A 41 -6.47 -17.59 -26.21
CA THR A 41 -6.45 -17.56 -24.75
C THR A 41 -6.86 -18.94 -24.26
N THR A 42 -5.95 -19.63 -23.57
CA THR A 42 -6.27 -20.84 -22.83
C THR A 42 -7.53 -20.54 -22.04
N LYS A 43 -8.62 -21.25 -22.36
CA LYS A 43 -9.87 -21.22 -21.61
C LYS A 43 -9.48 -21.26 -20.13
N PRO A 44 -9.95 -20.32 -19.27
CA PRO A 44 -9.73 -20.44 -17.84
C PRO A 44 -10.13 -21.87 -17.46
N PRO A 45 -9.33 -22.60 -16.67
CA PRO A 45 -9.74 -23.91 -16.22
C PRO A 45 -11.19 -23.80 -15.72
N ALA A 46 -12.07 -24.65 -16.27
CA ALA A 46 -13.51 -24.61 -15.97
C ALA A 46 -13.80 -24.87 -14.48
N ASP A 47 -12.77 -25.29 -13.76
CA ASP A 47 -12.71 -25.42 -12.33
C ASP A 47 -11.59 -24.49 -11.84
N ALA A 48 -11.84 -23.18 -11.81
CA ALA A 48 -11.24 -22.39 -10.76
C ALA A 48 -11.85 -22.96 -9.48
N GLU A 49 -11.20 -24.00 -8.95
CA GLU A 49 -11.54 -24.57 -7.66
C GLU A 49 -11.63 -23.37 -6.73
N LEU A 50 -12.86 -23.09 -6.27
CA LEU A 50 -13.10 -22.10 -5.24
C LEU A 50 -12.06 -22.37 -4.18
N MET A 51 -11.28 -21.33 -3.83
CA MET A 51 -10.17 -21.41 -2.87
C MET A 51 -10.45 -22.49 -1.83
N PRO A 52 -9.52 -23.45 -1.61
CA PRO A 52 -9.75 -24.54 -0.69
C PRO A 52 -10.36 -24.00 0.60
N PRO A 53 -11.44 -24.61 1.11
CA PRO A 53 -12.15 -24.09 2.29
C PRO A 53 -11.24 -24.02 3.53
N ASP A 54 -10.09 -24.67 3.48
CA ASP A 54 -9.08 -24.69 4.52
C ASP A 54 -7.83 -23.93 4.05
N ALA A 55 -7.80 -22.63 4.31
CA ALA A 55 -6.59 -21.83 4.18
C ALA A 55 -5.53 -22.30 5.18
N ASP A 56 -4.38 -22.77 4.69
CA ASP A 56 -3.24 -23.16 5.52
C ASP A 56 -2.53 -21.93 6.15
N GLU A 57 -1.59 -22.17 7.07
CA GLU A 57 -0.90 -21.09 7.80
C GLU A 57 -0.19 -20.13 6.83
N ARG A 58 0.45 -20.66 5.78
CA ARG A 58 1.18 -19.86 4.80
C ARG A 58 0.25 -18.95 4.02
N HIS A 59 -0.92 -19.46 3.63
CA HIS A 59 -1.94 -18.70 2.94
C HIS A 59 -2.49 -17.58 3.83
N LEU A 60 -2.80 -17.89 5.09
CA LEU A 60 -3.29 -16.90 6.06
C LEU A 60 -2.26 -15.81 6.33
N CYS A 61 -1.03 -16.17 6.63
CA CYS A 61 0.05 -15.21 6.89
C CYS A 61 0.42 -14.39 5.63
N GLY A 62 0.28 -14.98 4.43
CA GLY A 62 0.43 -14.28 3.17
C GLY A 62 -0.65 -13.22 2.94
N GLN A 63 -1.92 -13.53 3.24
CA GLN A 63 -3.01 -12.56 3.19
C GLN A 63 -2.79 -11.40 4.17
N VAL A 64 -2.40 -11.71 5.42
CA VAL A 64 -2.09 -10.68 6.42
C VAL A 64 -0.94 -9.79 5.94
N SER A 65 0.12 -10.37 5.39
CA SER A 65 1.25 -9.60 4.83
C SER A 65 0.78 -8.66 3.72
N ALA A 66 -0.11 -9.13 2.84
CA ALA A 66 -0.63 -8.30 1.76
C ALA A 66 -1.48 -7.13 2.28
N LEU A 67 -2.36 -7.37 3.26
CA LEU A 67 -3.19 -6.31 3.86
C LEU A 67 -2.34 -5.25 4.55
N GLU A 68 -1.39 -5.67 5.38
CA GLU A 68 -0.49 -4.74 6.07
C GLU A 68 0.40 -3.99 5.08
N GLY A 69 0.92 -4.66 4.05
CA GLY A 69 1.68 -4.00 2.98
C GLY A 69 0.89 -2.91 2.25
N VAL A 70 -0.38 -3.19 1.90
CA VAL A 70 -1.26 -2.18 1.28
C VAL A 70 -1.50 -1.01 2.23
N ARG A 71 -1.69 -1.27 3.53
CA ARG A 71 -1.87 -0.23 4.54
C ARG A 71 -0.64 0.67 4.64
N TYR A 72 0.55 0.09 4.86
CA TYR A 72 1.81 0.86 4.95
C TYR A 72 2.11 1.65 3.68
N ARG A 73 1.86 1.06 2.51
CA ARG A 73 2.03 1.77 1.24
C ARG A 73 1.09 2.96 1.13
N SER A 74 -0.17 2.78 1.52
CA SER A 74 -1.17 3.83 1.47
C SER A 74 -0.84 4.96 2.44
N ASP A 75 -0.41 4.64 3.66
CA ASP A 75 0.05 5.62 4.65
C ASP A 75 1.21 6.44 4.09
N TRP A 76 2.24 5.77 3.55
CA TRP A 76 3.39 6.45 2.97
C TRP A 76 3.02 7.33 1.77
N GLU A 77 2.22 6.82 0.82
CA GLU A 77 1.80 7.59 -0.36
C GLU A 77 0.99 8.83 0.04
N HIS A 78 0.13 8.72 1.07
CA HIS A 78 -0.64 9.85 1.59
C HIS A 78 0.26 10.87 2.29
N GLU A 79 1.18 10.43 3.15
CA GLU A 79 2.16 11.29 3.82
C GLU A 79 3.07 12.04 2.84
N GLN A 80 3.41 11.43 1.70
CA GLN A 80 4.17 12.07 0.64
C GLN A 80 3.32 12.96 -0.29
N GLY A 81 2.00 13.03 -0.07
CA GLY A 81 1.06 13.79 -0.92
C GLY A 81 0.91 13.22 -2.34
N LEU A 82 1.18 11.93 -2.53
CA LEU A 82 1.06 11.22 -3.81
C LEU A 82 -0.38 10.76 -4.09
N ILE A 83 -1.17 10.58 -3.04
CA ILE A 83 -2.60 10.29 -3.10
C ILE A 83 -3.35 11.28 -2.21
N ASP A 84 -4.59 11.61 -2.58
CA ASP A 84 -5.43 12.50 -1.80
C ASP A 84 -6.18 11.78 -0.66
N ASP A 85 -6.89 12.55 0.17
CA ASP A 85 -7.63 12.01 1.32
C ASP A 85 -8.73 11.01 0.90
N VAL A 86 -9.31 11.17 -0.29
CA VAL A 86 -10.40 10.32 -0.78
C VAL A 86 -9.82 8.97 -1.24
N GLU A 87 -8.72 9.00 -1.97
CA GLU A 87 -7.99 7.81 -2.39
C GLU A 87 -7.45 7.04 -1.18
N TYR A 88 -6.86 7.74 -0.21
CA TYR A 88 -6.38 7.14 1.03
C TYR A 88 -7.52 6.46 1.81
N ALA A 89 -8.63 7.16 2.05
CA ALA A 89 -9.79 6.61 2.76
C ALA A 89 -10.39 5.39 2.05
N SER A 90 -10.43 5.40 0.72
CA SER A 90 -10.89 4.27 -0.09
C SER A 90 -10.01 3.03 0.11
N ARG A 91 -8.69 3.20 0.12
CA ARG A 91 -7.74 2.09 0.34
C ARG A 91 -7.80 1.56 1.76
N VAL A 92 -7.90 2.44 2.76
CA VAL A 92 -8.09 2.05 4.17
C VAL A 92 -9.38 1.24 4.32
N ALA A 93 -10.48 1.66 3.71
CA ALA A 93 -11.73 0.91 3.74
C ALA A 93 -11.61 -0.47 3.08
N ALA A 94 -10.87 -0.58 1.98
CA ALA A 94 -10.62 -1.87 1.32
C ALA A 94 -9.77 -2.81 2.20
N VAL A 95 -8.75 -2.28 2.90
CA VAL A 95 -7.97 -3.08 3.87
C VAL A 95 -8.84 -3.52 5.04
N GLU A 96 -9.70 -2.64 5.54
CA GLU A 96 -10.64 -2.95 6.62
C GLU A 96 -11.59 -4.09 6.23
N ASP A 97 -12.16 -4.04 5.04
CA ASP A 97 -13.00 -5.12 4.51
C ASP A 97 -12.20 -6.41 4.30
N GLY A 98 -10.96 -6.30 3.84
CA GLY A 98 -10.04 -7.44 3.73
C GLY A 98 -9.82 -8.14 5.07
N TRP A 99 -9.59 -7.39 6.14
CA TRP A 99 -9.52 -7.94 7.50
C TRP A 99 -10.85 -8.59 7.91
N ARG A 100 -11.96 -7.86 7.78
CA ARG A 100 -13.31 -8.28 8.21
C ARG A 100 -13.76 -9.59 7.56
N TYR A 101 -13.43 -9.80 6.29
CA TYR A 101 -13.92 -10.92 5.49
C TYR A 101 -12.85 -11.94 5.10
N MET A 102 -11.65 -11.84 5.68
CA MET A 102 -10.58 -12.82 5.46
C MET A 102 -11.08 -14.24 5.74
N VAL A 103 -10.89 -15.14 4.77
CA VAL A 103 -11.23 -16.55 4.91
C VAL A 103 -10.24 -17.22 5.86
N LEU A 104 -10.75 -18.03 6.77
CA LEU A 104 -9.97 -18.72 7.79
C LEU A 104 -9.99 -20.22 7.54
N GLY A 105 -8.84 -20.89 7.72
CA GLY A 105 -8.77 -22.33 7.87
C GLY A 105 -8.83 -22.77 9.34
N ALA A 106 -8.58 -24.06 9.57
CA ALA A 106 -8.40 -24.63 10.91
C ALA A 106 -6.90 -24.73 11.25
N THR A 107 -6.27 -23.58 11.53
CA THR A 107 -4.83 -23.47 11.84
C THR A 107 -4.60 -22.85 13.21
N ASP A 108 -3.36 -22.94 13.71
CA ASP A 108 -2.95 -22.28 14.96
C ASP A 108 -2.89 -20.73 14.83
N VAL A 109 -2.83 -20.20 13.60
CA VAL A 109 -2.86 -18.76 13.32
C VAL A 109 -4.29 -18.20 13.36
N SER A 110 -5.28 -19.03 13.03
CA SER A 110 -6.67 -18.61 12.85
C SER A 110 -7.31 -17.94 14.08
N PRO A 111 -7.04 -18.36 15.35
CA PRO A 111 -7.53 -17.65 16.52
C PRO A 111 -7.07 -16.18 16.57
N ALA A 112 -5.79 -15.89 16.31
CA ALA A 112 -5.27 -14.53 16.33
C ALA A 112 -5.93 -13.65 15.25
N ILE A 113 -6.15 -14.21 14.05
CA ILE A 113 -6.86 -13.48 12.98
C ILE A 113 -8.32 -13.22 13.36
N LYS A 114 -9.00 -14.15 14.02
CA LYS A 114 -10.36 -13.93 14.54
C LYS A 114 -10.40 -12.80 15.56
N ASP A 115 -9.35 -12.63 16.35
CA ASP A 115 -9.26 -11.56 17.34
C ASP A 115 -9.11 -10.21 16.65
N ALA A 116 -8.26 -10.14 15.62
CA ALA A 116 -8.14 -8.96 14.76
C ALA A 116 -9.47 -8.62 14.06
N GLN A 117 -10.18 -9.62 13.51
CA GLN A 117 -11.51 -9.44 12.90
C GLN A 117 -12.54 -8.86 13.87
N ARG A 118 -12.54 -9.30 15.13
CA ARG A 118 -13.42 -8.77 16.17
C ARG A 118 -13.07 -7.33 16.52
N ALA A 119 -11.78 -7.02 16.64
CA ALA A 119 -11.30 -5.67 16.92
C ALA A 119 -11.60 -4.69 15.78
N VAL A 120 -11.52 -5.12 14.52
CA VAL A 120 -11.96 -4.31 13.37
C VAL A 120 -13.43 -3.97 13.47
N SER A 121 -14.26 -4.92 13.91
CA SER A 121 -15.70 -4.71 14.06
C SER A 121 -16.06 -3.75 15.19
N SER A 122 -15.17 -3.55 16.18
CA SER A 122 -15.38 -2.64 17.31
C SER A 122 -14.87 -1.21 17.06
N GLY A 123 -13.89 -1.02 16.18
CA GLY A 123 -13.25 0.29 16.01
C GLY A 123 -12.43 0.52 14.73
N GLY A 124 -12.59 -0.32 13.69
CA GLY A 124 -11.85 -0.19 12.43
C GLY A 124 -10.37 -0.56 12.54
N ILE A 125 -9.58 -0.21 11.53
CA ILE A 125 -8.14 -0.54 11.46
C ILE A 125 -7.19 0.59 11.89
N GLY A 126 -7.73 1.75 12.30
CA GLY A 126 -6.96 2.94 12.62
C GLY A 126 -5.97 2.76 13.78
N TYR A 127 -4.94 3.62 13.85
CA TYR A 127 -3.91 3.58 14.90
C TYR A 127 -4.48 3.85 16.31
N GLU A 128 -5.62 4.54 16.38
CA GLU A 128 -6.39 4.78 17.60
C GLU A 128 -7.05 3.50 18.15
N ASN A 129 -7.31 2.50 17.30
CA ASN A 129 -7.85 1.21 17.73
C ASN A 129 -6.74 0.32 18.29
N THR A 130 -6.35 0.58 19.54
CA THR A 130 -5.28 -0.18 20.22
C THR A 130 -5.58 -1.68 20.37
N GLU A 131 -6.85 -2.09 20.37
CA GLU A 131 -7.25 -3.50 20.40
C GLU A 131 -6.84 -4.19 19.09
N PHE A 132 -7.14 -3.54 17.95
CA PHE A 132 -6.73 -4.04 16.64
C PHE A 132 -5.20 -4.05 16.49
N GLN A 133 -4.51 -2.98 16.90
CA GLN A 133 -3.03 -2.94 16.80
C GLN A 133 -2.37 -4.07 17.62
N ARG A 134 -2.92 -4.40 18.80
CA ARG A 134 -2.45 -5.56 19.58
C ARG A 134 -2.73 -6.87 18.85
N ALA A 135 -3.95 -7.07 18.36
CA ALA A 135 -4.33 -8.30 17.68
C ALA A 135 -3.51 -8.55 16.41
N VAL A 136 -3.17 -7.52 15.64
CA VAL A 136 -2.24 -7.64 14.50
C VAL A 136 -0.84 -8.08 14.95
N GLY A 137 -0.36 -7.57 16.08
CA GLY A 137 0.88 -8.03 16.70
C GLY A 137 0.84 -9.53 17.08
N ASP A 138 -0.27 -9.97 17.67
CA ASP A 138 -0.49 -11.38 18.03
C ASP A 138 -0.56 -12.29 16.79
N VAL A 139 -1.15 -11.81 15.68
CA VAL A 139 -1.13 -12.49 14.37
C VAL A 139 0.31 -12.60 13.86
N GLY A 140 1.11 -11.54 13.98
CA GLY A 140 2.53 -11.54 13.63
C GLY A 140 3.32 -12.62 14.36
N LEU A 141 3.11 -12.74 15.67
CA LEU A 141 3.73 -13.78 16.50
C LEU A 141 3.30 -15.19 16.08
N ALA A 142 1.99 -15.42 15.89
CA ALA A 142 1.47 -16.73 15.49
C ALA A 142 2.02 -17.16 14.11
N CYS A 143 2.16 -16.22 13.18
CA CYS A 143 2.75 -16.49 11.88
C CYS A 143 4.25 -16.77 11.93
N ASP A 144 5.01 -16.06 12.78
CA ASP A 144 6.42 -16.35 13.03
C ASP A 144 6.61 -17.75 13.63
N GLU A 145 5.80 -18.12 14.62
CA GLU A 145 5.79 -19.46 15.22
C GLU A 145 5.44 -20.56 14.19
N ALA A 146 4.56 -20.26 13.24
CA ALA A 146 4.23 -21.13 12.11
C ALA A 146 5.32 -21.18 11.02
N GLY A 147 6.42 -20.42 11.18
CA GLY A 147 7.52 -20.34 10.22
C GLY A 147 7.22 -19.53 8.97
N SER A 148 6.20 -18.67 9.01
CA SER A 148 5.78 -17.78 7.94
C SER A 148 5.96 -16.32 8.37
N LEU A 149 7.12 -15.73 8.10
CA LEU A 149 7.39 -14.34 8.41
C LEU A 149 6.36 -13.42 7.72
N ILE A 150 5.57 -12.69 8.51
CA ILE A 150 4.75 -11.62 7.95
C ILE A 150 5.67 -10.44 7.67
N ALA A 151 5.70 -9.98 6.43
CA ALA A 151 6.41 -8.76 6.05
C ALA A 151 5.61 -7.52 6.51
N VAL A 152 5.39 -7.37 7.82
CA VAL A 152 4.78 -6.16 8.42
C VAL A 152 5.84 -5.07 8.64
N SER A 153 7.12 -5.41 8.50
CA SER A 153 8.23 -4.51 8.77
C SER A 153 8.68 -3.79 7.51
N ALA A 154 7.83 -2.92 6.97
CA ALA A 154 8.27 -1.89 6.05
C ALA A 154 9.36 -1.06 6.74
N LEU A 155 10.58 -1.03 6.17
CA LEU A 155 11.61 -0.12 6.67
C LEU A 155 11.13 1.33 6.48
N PRO A 156 11.40 2.25 7.42
CA PRO A 156 11.01 3.65 7.29
C PRO A 156 11.45 4.23 5.94
N GLY A 157 10.50 4.77 5.18
CA GLY A 157 10.74 5.37 3.86
C GLY A 157 10.64 4.43 2.65
N GLN A 158 10.27 3.16 2.82
CA GLN A 158 10.06 2.22 1.70
C GLN A 158 8.57 1.95 1.39
N GLY A 159 7.66 2.31 2.30
CA GLY A 159 6.21 2.24 2.06
C GLY A 159 5.67 0.83 1.89
N GLY A 160 6.04 -0.10 2.77
CA GLY A 160 5.65 -1.52 2.66
C GLY A 160 6.82 -2.40 2.27
#